data_AF-A0A1I6Z6L2-F1
#
_entry.id   AF-A0A1I6Z6L2-F1
#
_cell.length_a   1.000
_cell.length_b   1.000
_cell.length_c   1.000
_cell.angle_alpha   90.00
_cell.angle_beta   90.00
_cell.angle_gamma   90.00
#
_symmetry.space_group_name_H-M   'P 1'
#
loop_
_entity.id
_entity.type
_entity.pdbx_description
1 polymer ?
#
loop_
_entity_poly.entity_id
_entity_poly.type
_entity_poly.pdbx_seq_one_letter_code
_entity_poly.pdbx_strand_id
1 'polypeptide(L)'
;MRSLSHKLILAASGVLLASCTTSLSPERTTFTEEMAVGQTPTEWSQKGSSHGQALSSLLALSSDKKLNKHVDAVLANNISLRQSVLDLQKAELERDKASGTLWPTLTFNSQADRQRVKSAQGSSYQNSVGGDLTVQWEADLWGKLSDRAYASDRTLRASAHDLLAARASLAAQAMRNWVQLTALEKLANLDRSRISSLRNTEQIISDQFTRGIGELSDLEAARSATANAQSDLADRTVQIDQLKRQMQVAASQMPNTHFKTGSLLPNVKLPKGAMPATTLGRRPDLLAAYERAAAADLQHKASYKDLLPTFSVNFTASDQSASLADLLNGGPAWRLLGSLSAPILDGGNRRLTAKQADLDAARLWLSYRQTLLTAVMEVENGLQNETILRKREQILTRALNHSQSNYEQYERRYRDGLTDIVTLLSAERDAFAARQAVVNIRSSRMQNRVDLAVAFGIGL
;
A
#
# COMPACT_ATOMS: atom_id res chain seq x y z
N MET A 1 -3.03 49.96 -57.41
CA MET A 1 -3.65 48.76 -56.80
C MET A 1 -2.61 47.87 -56.08
N ARG A 2 -1.85 48.40 -55.10
CA ARG A 2 -0.81 47.63 -54.38
C ARG A 2 -0.77 47.82 -52.85
N SER A 3 -1.66 48.63 -52.25
CA SER A 3 -1.67 48.89 -50.80
C SER A 3 -2.80 48.21 -50.01
N LEU A 4 -3.75 47.55 -50.69
CA LEU A 4 -4.88 46.85 -50.03
C LEU A 4 -4.59 45.38 -49.67
N SER A 5 -3.55 44.75 -50.25
CA SER A 5 -3.23 43.34 -50.00
C SER A 5 -2.48 43.11 -48.67
N HIS A 6 -1.73 44.08 -48.17
CA HIS A 6 -0.93 43.91 -46.94
C HIS A 6 -1.76 44.10 -45.66
N LYS A 7 -2.83 44.92 -45.71
CA LYS A 7 -3.72 45.12 -44.56
C LYS A 7 -4.69 43.94 -44.35
N LEU A 8 -5.02 43.21 -45.41
CA LEU A 8 -5.86 42.00 -45.32
C LEU A 8 -5.09 40.80 -44.74
N ILE A 9 -3.78 40.70 -44.99
CA ILE A 9 -2.95 39.61 -44.44
C ILE A 9 -2.64 39.84 -42.95
N LEU A 10 -2.38 41.09 -42.53
CA LEU A 10 -2.19 41.39 -41.10
C LEU A 10 -3.49 41.26 -40.28
N ALA A 11 -4.65 41.58 -40.86
CA ALA A 11 -5.95 41.41 -40.19
C ALA A 11 -6.35 39.91 -40.09
N ALA A 12 -6.00 39.09 -41.08
CA ALA A 12 -6.24 37.64 -41.04
C ALA A 12 -5.35 36.91 -40.01
N SER A 13 -4.11 37.35 -39.79
CA SER A 13 -3.26 36.81 -38.72
C SER A 13 -3.70 37.22 -37.30
N GLY A 14 -4.35 38.37 -37.13
CA GLY A 14 -4.87 38.82 -35.84
C GLY A 14 -6.13 38.05 -35.39
N VAL A 15 -7.00 37.66 -36.32
CA VAL A 15 -8.25 36.95 -36.01
C VAL A 15 -8.00 35.46 -35.69
N LEU A 16 -6.94 34.84 -36.22
CA LEU A 16 -6.55 33.46 -35.88
C LEU A 16 -5.86 33.32 -34.51
N LEU A 17 -5.38 34.42 -33.90
CA LEU A 17 -4.74 34.40 -32.58
C LEU A 17 -5.71 34.68 -31.43
N ALA A 18 -6.87 35.28 -31.70
CA ALA A 18 -7.86 35.61 -30.67
C ALA A 18 -8.90 34.49 -30.40
N SER A 19 -8.99 33.45 -31.23
CA SER A 19 -9.93 32.34 -31.04
C SER A 19 -9.35 31.12 -30.31
N CYS A 20 -8.09 31.15 -29.88
CA CYS A 20 -7.41 29.99 -29.29
C CYS A 20 -7.35 29.99 -27.75
N THR A 21 -8.08 30.88 -27.06
CA THR A 21 -8.15 30.87 -25.58
C THR A 21 -9.22 29.94 -25.02
N THR A 22 -10.00 29.25 -25.86
CA THR A 22 -10.75 28.08 -25.40
C THR A 22 -9.77 26.95 -25.14
N SER A 23 -9.59 26.59 -23.87
CA SER A 23 -8.87 25.37 -23.49
C SER A 23 -9.38 24.21 -24.35
N LEU A 24 -8.54 23.70 -25.25
CA LEU A 24 -8.82 22.46 -25.98
C LEU A 24 -8.86 21.32 -24.96
N SER A 25 -10.03 21.10 -24.38
CA SER A 25 -10.29 19.96 -23.51
C SER A 25 -10.81 18.83 -24.39
N PRO A 26 -10.19 17.64 -24.36
CA PRO A 26 -10.69 16.51 -25.12
C PRO A 26 -12.12 16.16 -24.68
N GLU A 27 -12.93 15.73 -25.65
CA GLU A 27 -14.25 15.16 -25.38
C GLU A 27 -14.08 13.85 -24.59
N ARG A 28 -14.60 13.81 -23.35
CA ARG A 28 -14.55 12.63 -22.47
C ARG A 28 -15.66 11.66 -22.85
N THR A 29 -15.34 10.37 -22.96
CA THR A 29 -16.33 9.38 -23.43
C THR A 29 -16.87 8.42 -22.38
N THR A 30 -16.31 8.29 -21.16
CA THR A 30 -16.65 7.11 -20.34
C THR A 30 -16.80 7.26 -18.82
N PHE A 31 -16.01 8.06 -18.08
CA PHE A 31 -16.18 8.22 -16.61
C PHE A 31 -15.40 9.44 -16.08
N THR A 32 -15.96 10.22 -15.15
CA THR A 32 -15.34 11.44 -14.59
C THR A 32 -15.05 11.33 -13.08
N GLU A 33 -14.21 12.23 -12.58
CA GLU A 33 -13.97 12.45 -11.14
C GLU A 33 -15.29 12.56 -10.34
N GLU A 34 -16.26 13.31 -10.87
CA GLU A 34 -17.56 13.52 -10.23
C GLU A 34 -18.38 12.23 -10.13
N MET A 35 -18.31 11.37 -11.16
CA MET A 35 -18.94 10.05 -11.15
C MET A 35 -18.23 9.07 -10.19
N ALA A 36 -16.93 9.28 -9.92
CA ALA A 36 -16.11 8.41 -9.08
C ALA A 36 -16.38 8.59 -7.57
N VAL A 37 -16.84 9.76 -7.13
CA VAL A 37 -17.14 10.02 -5.72
C VAL A 37 -18.49 9.39 -5.31
N GLY A 38 -19.48 9.39 -6.22
CA GLY A 38 -20.81 8.81 -5.99
C GLY A 38 -21.55 9.42 -4.78
N GLN A 39 -22.68 8.81 -4.39
CA GLN A 39 -23.38 9.18 -3.15
C GLN A 39 -22.69 8.49 -1.95
N THR A 40 -22.33 9.26 -0.93
CA THR A 40 -21.88 8.74 0.38
C THR A 40 -23.09 8.40 1.26
N PRO A 41 -22.95 7.48 2.24
CA PRO A 41 -24.03 7.22 3.20
C PRO A 41 -24.52 8.52 3.85
N THR A 42 -25.84 8.73 3.86
CA THR A 42 -26.48 9.96 4.39
C THR A 42 -26.12 10.22 5.85
N GLU A 43 -25.90 9.16 6.63
CA GLU A 43 -25.46 9.21 8.03
C GLU A 43 -24.10 9.90 8.22
N TRP A 44 -23.24 9.89 7.20
CA TRP A 44 -21.93 10.53 7.25
C TRP A 44 -21.98 12.03 6.94
N SER A 45 -23.10 12.52 6.38
CA SER A 45 -23.31 13.95 6.07
C SER A 45 -23.79 14.77 7.28
N GLN A 46 -24.21 14.12 8.37
CA GLN A 46 -24.62 14.82 9.58
C GLN A 46 -23.40 15.44 10.27
N LYS A 47 -23.39 16.76 10.49
CA LYS A 47 -22.38 17.45 11.32
C LYS A 47 -22.45 16.96 12.78
N GLY A 48 -21.85 15.83 13.08
CA GLY A 48 -21.69 15.29 14.44
C GLY A 48 -20.37 15.75 15.03
N SER A 49 -20.38 16.80 15.85
CA SER A 49 -19.19 17.33 16.52
C SER A 49 -18.57 16.32 17.50
N SER A 50 -17.63 15.50 17.05
CA SER A 50 -16.81 14.68 17.97
C SER A 50 -15.59 15.49 18.44
N HIS A 51 -15.76 16.17 19.59
CA HIS A 51 -14.69 16.86 20.32
C HIS A 51 -13.86 15.85 21.13
N GLY A 52 -13.11 14.99 20.44
CA GLY A 52 -12.09 14.15 21.05
C GLY A 52 -10.78 14.33 20.29
N GLN A 53 -9.67 14.57 20.99
CA GLN A 53 -8.34 14.57 20.37
C GLN A 53 -8.18 13.26 19.57
N ALA A 54 -8.05 13.39 18.25
CA ALA A 54 -7.67 12.29 17.40
C ALA A 54 -6.35 11.71 17.92
N LEU A 55 -6.26 10.39 18.03
CA LEU A 55 -4.98 9.76 18.32
C LEU A 55 -4.01 10.14 17.22
N SER A 56 -2.85 10.68 17.62
CA SER A 56 -1.86 11.22 16.69
C SER A 56 -1.14 10.13 15.89
N SER A 57 -1.14 8.88 16.39
CA SER A 57 -0.46 7.76 15.75
C SER A 57 -1.01 6.39 16.15
N LEU A 58 -0.78 5.38 15.31
CA LEU A 58 -1.04 3.95 15.60
C LEU A 58 -0.35 3.50 16.89
N LEU A 59 0.89 3.95 17.14
CA LEU A 59 1.65 3.61 18.34
C LEU A 59 1.00 4.15 19.63
N ALA A 60 0.23 5.24 19.55
CA ALA A 60 -0.48 5.80 20.71
C ALA A 60 -1.69 4.94 21.15
N LEU A 61 -2.10 3.95 20.34
CA LEU A 61 -3.19 3.03 20.69
C LEU A 61 -2.82 2.11 21.85
N SER A 62 -1.54 1.78 22.04
CA SER A 62 -1.08 0.90 23.10
C SER A 62 0.02 1.56 23.93
N SER A 63 -0.05 1.39 25.25
CA SER A 63 1.02 1.80 26.17
C SER A 63 2.09 0.71 26.39
N ASP A 64 1.99 -0.43 25.68
CA ASP A 64 2.97 -1.51 25.79
C ASP A 64 4.28 -1.13 25.09
N LYS A 65 5.31 -0.85 25.90
CA LYS A 65 6.66 -0.48 25.42
C LYS A 65 7.31 -1.59 24.57
N LYS A 66 7.03 -2.86 24.85
CA LYS A 66 7.60 -3.97 24.09
C LYS A 66 6.97 -4.06 22.70
N LEU A 67 5.65 -3.87 22.63
CA LEU A 67 4.94 -3.75 21.36
C LEU A 67 5.50 -2.61 20.52
N ASN A 68 5.59 -1.41 21.09
CA ASN A 68 6.03 -0.22 20.34
C ASN A 68 7.47 -0.42 19.82
N LYS A 69 8.37 -0.95 20.66
CA LYS A 69 9.73 -1.31 20.24
C LYS A 69 9.76 -2.35 19.11
N HIS A 70 8.84 -3.32 19.12
CA HIS A 70 8.74 -4.30 18.05
C HIS A 70 8.28 -3.65 16.74
N VAL A 71 7.26 -2.79 16.79
CA VAL A 71 6.78 -2.05 15.62
C VAL A 71 7.90 -1.17 15.04
N ASP A 72 8.63 -0.43 15.89
CA ASP A 72 9.77 0.39 15.47
C ASP A 72 10.87 -0.45 14.80
N ALA A 73 11.20 -1.61 15.38
CA ALA A 73 12.20 -2.52 14.82
C ALA A 73 11.78 -3.08 13.45
N VAL A 74 10.48 -3.39 13.27
CA VAL A 74 9.93 -3.84 11.99
C VAL A 74 10.02 -2.71 10.96
N LEU A 75 9.54 -1.51 11.28
CA LEU A 75 9.56 -0.37 10.36
C LEU A 75 10.98 0.04 9.95
N ALA A 76 11.96 -0.05 10.84
CA ALA A 76 13.34 0.33 10.52
C ALA A 76 14.06 -0.66 9.58
N ASN A 77 13.65 -1.94 9.61
CA ASN A 77 14.43 -3.00 8.96
C ASN A 77 13.71 -3.71 7.81
N ASN A 78 12.39 -3.61 7.74
CA ASN A 78 11.58 -4.35 6.78
C ASN A 78 12.01 -4.12 5.32
N ILE A 79 12.29 -5.22 4.61
CA ILE A 79 12.75 -5.21 3.21
C ILE A 79 11.71 -4.62 2.26
N SER A 80 10.42 -4.98 2.37
CA SER A 80 9.41 -4.46 1.44
C SER A 80 9.20 -2.95 1.60
N LEU A 81 9.34 -2.42 2.83
CA LEU A 81 9.28 -0.99 3.05
C LEU A 81 10.49 -0.26 2.44
N ARG A 82 11.69 -0.87 2.50
CA ARG A 82 12.88 -0.34 1.80
C ARG A 82 12.68 -0.34 0.29
N GLN A 83 12.03 -1.36 -0.28
CA GLN A 83 11.66 -1.36 -1.70
C GLN A 83 10.71 -0.20 -2.03
N SER A 84 9.70 0.07 -1.21
CA SER A 84 8.81 1.23 -1.41
C SER A 84 9.55 2.58 -1.37
N VAL A 85 10.61 2.71 -0.56
CA VAL A 85 11.47 3.91 -0.57
C VAL A 85 12.23 4.04 -1.90
N LEU A 86 12.73 2.93 -2.45
CA LEU A 86 13.39 2.93 -3.77
C LEU A 86 12.41 3.25 -4.89
N ASP A 87 11.17 2.77 -4.82
CA ASP A 87 10.11 3.10 -5.77
C ASP A 87 9.79 4.60 -5.77
N LEU A 88 9.78 5.23 -4.59
CA LEU A 88 9.63 6.68 -4.45
C LEU A 88 10.79 7.44 -5.10
N GLN A 89 12.04 7.04 -4.82
CA GLN A 89 13.22 7.65 -5.45
C GLN A 89 13.20 7.49 -6.98
N LYS A 90 12.75 6.34 -7.48
CA LYS A 90 12.57 6.13 -8.91
C LYS A 90 11.50 7.08 -9.48
N ALA A 91 10.38 7.27 -8.77
CA ALA A 91 9.35 8.23 -9.19
C ALA A 91 9.86 9.68 -9.19
N GLU A 92 10.73 10.07 -8.26
CA GLU A 92 11.40 11.37 -8.24
C GLU A 92 12.24 11.58 -9.51
N LEU A 93 13.06 10.58 -9.87
CA LEU A 93 13.90 10.62 -11.07
C LEU A 93 13.07 10.65 -12.37
N GLU A 94 11.97 9.91 -12.44
CA GLU A 94 11.05 9.97 -13.59
C GLU A 94 10.35 11.33 -13.70
N ARG A 95 10.02 11.96 -12.55
CA ARG A 95 9.48 13.33 -12.52
C ARG A 95 10.50 14.34 -13.04
N ASP A 96 11.76 14.22 -12.60
CA ASP A 96 12.85 15.08 -13.06
C ASP A 96 13.14 14.89 -14.55
N LYS A 97 13.15 13.63 -15.03
CA LYS A 97 13.30 13.31 -16.46
C LYS A 97 12.17 13.91 -17.31
N ALA A 98 10.93 13.79 -16.85
CA ALA A 98 9.78 14.40 -17.54
C ALA A 98 9.90 15.94 -17.57
N SER A 99 10.30 16.56 -16.46
CA SER A 99 10.53 18.00 -16.37
C SER A 99 11.69 18.46 -17.26
N GLY A 100 12.73 17.63 -17.42
CA GLY A 100 13.85 17.86 -18.31
C GLY A 100 13.45 18.03 -19.78
N THR A 101 12.34 17.41 -20.22
CA THR A 101 11.84 17.55 -21.59
C THR A 101 11.34 18.96 -21.94
N LEU A 102 11.11 19.82 -20.93
CA LEU A 102 10.75 21.23 -21.13
C LEU A 102 11.96 22.10 -21.53
N TRP A 103 13.17 21.59 -21.34
CA TRP A 103 14.41 22.32 -21.59
C TRP A 103 15.07 21.88 -22.91
N PRO A 104 15.86 22.77 -23.56
CA PRO A 104 16.64 22.40 -24.73
C PRO A 104 17.65 21.29 -24.41
N THR A 105 17.81 20.34 -25.32
CA THR A 105 18.88 19.34 -25.27
C THR A 105 20.09 19.83 -26.05
N LEU A 106 21.28 19.82 -25.43
CA LEU A 106 22.56 20.12 -26.07
C LEU A 106 23.30 18.82 -26.34
N THR A 107 23.64 18.56 -27.60
CA THR A 107 24.38 17.38 -28.03
C THR A 107 25.64 17.81 -28.74
N PHE A 108 26.79 17.23 -28.36
CA PHE A 108 28.03 17.36 -29.09
C PHE A 108 28.30 16.04 -29.82
N ASN A 109 28.43 16.12 -31.14
CA ASN A 109 28.79 15.00 -31.98
C ASN A 109 30.17 15.26 -32.57
N SER A 110 30.97 14.20 -32.72
CA SER A 110 32.26 14.23 -33.40
C SER A 110 32.35 13.01 -34.30
N GLN A 111 32.78 13.22 -35.54
CA GLN A 111 32.85 12.18 -36.55
C GLN A 111 34.14 12.31 -37.35
N ALA A 112 34.77 11.16 -37.62
CA ALA A 112 35.85 11.02 -38.58
C ALA A 112 35.42 9.96 -39.60
N ASP A 113 35.43 10.33 -40.87
CA ASP A 113 35.09 9.45 -41.98
C ASP A 113 36.24 9.38 -42.98
N ARG A 114 36.47 8.18 -43.52
CA ARG A 114 37.36 7.97 -44.65
C ARG A 114 36.63 7.14 -45.70
N GLN A 115 36.28 7.79 -46.79
CA GLN A 115 35.59 7.17 -47.89
C GLN A 115 36.56 6.92 -49.05
N ARG A 116 36.50 5.71 -49.63
CA ARG A 116 37.09 5.45 -50.95
C ARG A 116 36.02 5.67 -52.01
N VAL A 117 36.19 6.70 -52.83
CA VAL A 117 35.30 6.98 -53.95
C VAL A 117 35.88 6.36 -55.21
N LYS A 118 35.08 5.57 -55.93
CA LYS A 118 35.43 5.02 -57.24
C LYS A 118 34.66 5.76 -58.33
N SER A 119 35.35 6.21 -59.36
CA SER A 119 34.77 6.79 -60.58
C SER A 119 35.37 6.13 -61.82
N ALA A 120 34.84 6.44 -63.00
CA ALA A 120 35.37 5.96 -64.28
C ALA A 120 36.84 6.38 -64.53
N GLN A 121 37.31 7.40 -63.82
CA GLN A 121 38.66 7.96 -63.91
C GLN A 121 39.63 7.40 -62.85
N GLY A 122 39.18 6.57 -61.89
CA GLY A 122 40.05 5.95 -60.88
C GLY A 122 39.43 5.83 -59.49
N SER A 123 40.28 5.57 -58.49
CA SER A 123 39.88 5.59 -57.07
C SER A 123 40.57 6.75 -56.34
N SER A 124 39.82 7.53 -55.57
CA SER A 124 40.36 8.53 -54.66
C SER A 124 39.93 8.22 -53.22
N TYR A 125 40.71 8.71 -52.26
CA TYR A 125 40.35 8.67 -50.84
C TYR A 125 39.98 10.07 -50.41
N GLN A 126 38.83 10.18 -49.74
CA GLN A 126 38.36 11.41 -49.12
C GLN A 126 38.33 11.18 -47.62
N ASN A 127 38.97 12.09 -46.88
CA ASN A 127 38.92 12.10 -45.43
C ASN A 127 38.06 13.30 -45.02
N SER A 128 37.22 13.11 -44.00
CA SER A 128 36.57 14.22 -43.32
C SER A 128 36.63 13.99 -41.82
N VAL A 129 36.98 15.04 -41.10
CA VAL A 129 36.95 15.12 -39.65
C VAL A 129 36.10 16.33 -39.31
N GLY A 130 35.12 16.15 -38.45
CA GLY A 130 34.17 17.19 -38.12
C GLY A 130 33.51 16.97 -36.78
N GLY A 131 32.87 18.00 -36.28
CA GLY A 131 32.00 17.91 -35.13
C GLY A 131 30.87 18.94 -35.22
N ASP A 132 29.77 18.64 -34.56
CA ASP A 132 28.66 19.56 -34.42
C ASP A 132 28.20 19.65 -32.97
N LEU A 133 27.83 20.86 -32.60
CA LEU A 133 27.08 21.17 -31.40
C LEU A 133 25.66 21.48 -31.82
N THR A 134 24.72 20.63 -31.43
CA THR A 134 23.30 20.80 -31.75
C THR A 134 22.47 21.03 -30.48
N VAL A 135 21.69 22.11 -30.48
CA VAL A 135 20.65 22.39 -29.49
C VAL A 135 19.30 22.11 -30.13
N GLN A 136 18.51 21.21 -29.54
CA GLN A 136 17.12 20.95 -29.95
C GLN A 136 16.17 21.32 -28.82
N TRP A 137 15.09 22.01 -29.16
CA TRP A 137 14.05 22.39 -28.21
C TRP A 137 12.68 22.33 -28.85
N GLU A 138 11.70 21.81 -28.11
CA GLU A 138 10.29 21.85 -28.50
C GLU A 138 9.58 22.90 -27.64
N ALA A 139 8.99 23.91 -28.28
CA ALA A 139 8.24 24.92 -27.54
C ALA A 139 6.88 24.34 -27.14
N ASP A 140 6.55 24.42 -25.85
CA ASP A 140 5.33 23.84 -25.30
C ASP A 140 4.10 24.76 -25.47
N LEU A 141 3.77 25.10 -26.72
CA LEU A 141 2.70 26.05 -27.06
C LEU A 141 1.31 25.60 -26.58
N TRP A 142 1.10 24.29 -26.54
CA TRP A 142 -0.20 23.69 -26.20
C TRP A 142 -0.23 23.13 -24.77
N GLY A 143 0.88 23.21 -24.03
CA GLY A 143 0.99 22.57 -22.70
C GLY A 143 1.05 21.04 -22.77
N LYS A 144 1.50 20.45 -23.87
CA LYS A 144 1.65 19.00 -24.05
C LYS A 144 2.76 18.46 -23.16
N LEU A 145 3.92 19.11 -23.18
CA LEU A 145 5.08 18.71 -22.38
C LEU A 145 4.82 19.00 -20.90
N SER A 146 4.17 20.13 -20.60
CA SER A 146 3.73 20.50 -19.26
C SER A 146 2.75 19.49 -18.68
N ASP A 147 1.73 19.05 -19.43
CA ASP A 147 0.80 18.02 -18.95
C ASP A 147 1.53 16.70 -18.64
N ARG A 148 2.52 16.28 -19.44
CA ARG A 148 3.35 15.10 -19.15
C ARG A 148 4.18 15.29 -17.87
N ALA A 149 4.76 16.48 -17.67
CA ALA A 149 5.50 16.80 -16.45
C ALA A 149 4.59 16.87 -15.21
N TYR A 150 3.37 17.40 -15.34
CA TYR A 150 2.39 17.39 -14.26
C TYR A 150 1.86 15.98 -13.96
N ALA A 151 1.72 15.13 -14.99
CA ALA A 151 1.34 13.73 -14.81
C ALA A 151 2.40 12.94 -14.01
N SER A 152 3.69 13.17 -14.28
CA SER A 152 4.78 12.54 -13.53
C SER A 152 4.87 13.05 -12.09
N ASP A 153 4.60 14.34 -11.86
CA ASP A 153 4.49 14.93 -10.52
C ASP A 153 3.30 14.33 -9.71
N ARG A 154 2.15 14.11 -10.34
CA ARG A 154 1.03 13.35 -9.74
C ARG A 154 1.42 11.89 -9.43
N THR A 155 2.18 11.25 -10.32
CA THR A 155 2.69 9.88 -10.10
C THR A 155 3.66 9.82 -8.92
N LEU A 156 4.52 10.82 -8.75
CA LEU A 156 5.39 10.98 -7.59
C LEU A 156 4.58 11.11 -6.29
N ARG A 157 3.55 11.97 -6.27
CA ARG A 157 2.63 12.09 -5.12
C ARG A 157 1.95 10.76 -4.79
N ALA A 158 1.49 10.02 -5.79
CA ALA A 158 0.91 8.69 -5.58
C ALA A 158 1.89 7.74 -4.90
N SER A 159 3.15 7.70 -5.37
CA SER A 159 4.21 6.88 -4.77
C SER A 159 4.53 7.28 -3.32
N ALA A 160 4.52 8.58 -3.02
CA ALA A 160 4.69 9.06 -1.64
C ALA A 160 3.55 8.59 -0.73
N HIS A 161 2.31 8.61 -1.22
CA HIS A 161 1.15 8.09 -0.50
C HIS A 161 1.18 6.56 -0.35
N ASP A 162 1.69 5.82 -1.35
CA ASP A 162 1.91 4.37 -1.24
C ASP A 162 2.89 4.02 -0.14
N LEU A 163 3.98 4.79 0.00
CA LEU A 163 4.94 4.61 1.09
C LEU A 163 4.27 4.81 2.46
N LEU A 164 3.41 5.83 2.59
CA LEU A 164 2.65 6.06 3.83
C LEU A 164 1.66 4.92 4.11
N ALA A 165 0.96 4.41 3.08
CA ALA A 165 0.06 3.27 3.19
C ALA A 165 0.82 2.00 3.61
N ALA A 166 1.97 1.73 2.99
CA ALA A 166 2.83 0.60 3.32
C ALA A 166 3.32 0.67 4.77
N ARG A 167 3.74 1.86 5.25
CA ARG A 167 4.13 2.07 6.65
C ARG A 167 2.99 1.79 7.62
N ALA A 168 1.79 2.32 7.37
CA ALA A 168 0.63 2.11 8.23
C ALA A 168 0.20 0.63 8.24
N SER A 169 0.15 -0.02 7.07
CA SER A 169 -0.20 -1.44 6.93
C SER A 169 0.80 -2.35 7.66
N LEU A 170 2.10 -2.08 7.50
CA LEU A 170 3.16 -2.84 8.17
C LEU A 170 3.13 -2.65 9.70
N ALA A 171 2.92 -1.43 10.18
CA ALA A 171 2.76 -1.17 11.61
C ALA A 171 1.54 -1.92 12.18
N ALA A 172 0.41 -1.87 11.49
CA ALA A 172 -0.80 -2.59 11.90
C ALA A 172 -0.60 -4.12 11.88
N GLN A 173 0.09 -4.66 10.88
CA GLN A 173 0.43 -6.08 10.83
C GLN A 173 1.32 -6.48 12.02
N ALA A 174 2.34 -5.68 12.35
CA ALA A 174 3.20 -5.93 13.51
C ALA A 174 2.40 -5.89 14.83
N MET A 175 1.46 -4.95 14.98
CA MET A 175 0.56 -4.88 16.13
C MET A 175 -0.37 -6.09 16.23
N ARG A 176 -1.01 -6.51 15.12
CA ARG A 176 -1.86 -7.71 15.09
C ARG A 176 -1.09 -8.97 15.45
N ASN A 177 0.10 -9.15 14.88
CA ASN A 177 0.95 -10.30 15.17
C ASN A 177 1.37 -10.34 16.64
N TRP A 178 1.68 -9.19 17.24
CA TRP A 178 2.00 -9.11 18.67
C TRP A 178 0.80 -9.46 19.56
N VAL A 179 -0.39 -8.94 19.25
CA VAL A 179 -1.64 -9.31 19.95
C VAL A 179 -1.89 -10.82 19.84
N GLN A 180 -1.73 -11.38 18.64
CA GLN A 180 -1.92 -12.81 18.40
C GLN A 180 -0.90 -13.66 19.17
N LEU A 181 0.38 -13.25 19.18
CA LEU A 181 1.43 -13.98 19.86
C LEU A 181 1.22 -14.00 21.38
N THR A 182 0.89 -12.85 21.97
CA THR A 182 0.60 -12.77 23.41
C THR A 182 -0.67 -13.54 23.79
N ALA A 183 -1.67 -13.62 22.90
CA ALA A 183 -2.84 -14.49 23.09
C ALA A 183 -2.47 -15.98 23.06
N LEU A 184 -1.68 -16.41 22.07
CA LEU A 184 -1.21 -17.79 21.95
C LEU A 184 -0.36 -18.22 23.16
N GLU A 185 0.54 -17.37 23.64
CA GLU A 185 1.34 -17.66 24.84
C GLU A 185 0.50 -17.76 26.10
N LYS A 186 -0.53 -16.89 26.23
CA LYS A 186 -1.50 -16.98 27.34
C LYS A 186 -2.30 -18.29 27.28
N LEU A 187 -2.72 -18.68 26.09
CA LEU A 187 -3.40 -19.93 25.84
C LEU A 187 -2.51 -21.16 26.14
N ALA A 188 -1.23 -21.14 25.76
CA ALA A 188 -0.27 -22.19 26.09
C ALA A 188 -0.04 -22.30 27.61
N ASN A 189 -0.04 -21.17 28.33
CA ASN A 189 -0.01 -21.18 29.80
C ASN A 189 -1.26 -21.83 30.40
N LEU A 190 -2.45 -21.59 29.82
CA LEU A 190 -3.67 -22.27 30.23
C LEU A 190 -3.57 -23.78 29.97
N ASP A 191 -3.05 -24.22 28.82
CA ASP A 191 -2.85 -25.65 28.52
C ASP A 191 -1.92 -26.31 29.55
N ARG A 192 -0.81 -25.66 29.91
CA ARG A 192 0.11 -26.16 30.96
C ARG A 192 -0.59 -26.33 32.30
N SER A 193 -1.40 -25.35 32.71
CA SER A 193 -2.20 -25.46 33.94
C SER A 193 -3.21 -26.61 33.88
N ARG A 194 -3.85 -26.82 32.72
CA ARG A 194 -4.78 -27.94 32.50
C ARG A 194 -4.06 -29.28 32.57
N ILE A 195 -2.90 -29.44 31.92
CA ILE A 195 -2.11 -30.67 31.98
C ILE A 195 -1.71 -30.99 33.43
N SER A 196 -1.32 -29.97 34.22
CA SER A 196 -1.01 -30.17 35.63
C SER A 196 -2.21 -30.66 36.43
N SER A 197 -3.40 -30.11 36.19
CA SER A 197 -4.66 -30.53 36.83
C SER A 197 -5.05 -31.96 36.45
N LEU A 198 -4.98 -32.28 35.16
CA LEU A 198 -5.32 -33.61 34.63
C LEU A 198 -4.34 -34.68 35.11
N ARG A 199 -3.04 -34.40 35.19
CA ARG A 199 -2.04 -35.34 35.75
C ARG A 199 -2.30 -35.67 37.21
N ASN A 200 -2.66 -34.67 38.02
CA ASN A 200 -3.02 -34.92 39.43
C ASN A 200 -4.26 -35.81 39.52
N THR A 201 -5.26 -35.55 38.67
CA THR A 201 -6.50 -36.33 38.59
C THR A 201 -6.23 -37.77 38.16
N GLU A 202 -5.43 -37.96 37.10
CA GLU A 202 -4.99 -39.27 36.60
C GLU A 202 -4.24 -40.07 37.67
N GLN A 203 -3.35 -39.42 38.43
CA GLN A 203 -2.62 -40.08 39.51
C GLN A 203 -3.55 -40.59 40.61
N ILE A 204 -4.52 -39.76 41.04
CA ILE A 204 -5.52 -40.15 42.05
C ILE A 204 -6.30 -41.39 41.59
N ILE A 205 -6.73 -41.41 40.32
CA ILE A 205 -7.51 -42.53 39.76
C ILE A 205 -6.65 -43.77 39.61
N SER A 206 -5.40 -43.63 39.16
CA SER A 206 -4.44 -44.73 39.09
C SER A 206 -4.23 -45.38 40.46
N ASP A 207 -4.12 -44.58 41.52
CA ASP A 207 -3.97 -45.09 42.88
C ASP A 207 -5.26 -45.79 43.38
N GLN A 208 -6.46 -45.33 42.98
CA GLN A 208 -7.73 -45.99 43.31
C GLN A 208 -7.88 -47.33 42.58
N PHE A 209 -7.55 -47.37 41.29
CA PHE A 209 -7.59 -48.58 40.46
C PHE A 209 -6.63 -49.66 41.00
N THR A 210 -5.39 -49.29 41.32
CA THR A 210 -4.40 -50.24 41.88
C THR A 210 -4.78 -50.79 43.26
N ARG A 211 -5.63 -50.07 44.01
CA ARG A 211 -6.23 -50.53 45.27
C ARG A 211 -7.53 -51.33 45.08
N GLY A 212 -7.98 -51.54 43.84
CA GLY A 212 -9.19 -52.29 43.51
C GLY A 212 -10.51 -51.53 43.77
N ILE A 213 -10.46 -50.20 43.90
CA ILE A 213 -11.61 -49.34 44.22
C ILE A 213 -12.19 -48.68 42.95
N GLY A 214 -11.38 -48.49 41.91
CA GLY A 214 -11.77 -47.81 40.67
C GLY A 214 -11.93 -48.74 39.46
N GLU A 215 -12.57 -48.24 38.41
CA GLU A 215 -12.74 -48.95 37.14
C GLU A 215 -11.59 -48.66 36.14
N LEU A 216 -11.31 -49.60 35.24
CA LEU A 216 -10.32 -49.40 34.17
C LEU A 216 -10.76 -48.30 33.18
N SER A 217 -12.06 -48.20 32.91
CA SER A 217 -12.71 -47.16 32.10
C SER A 217 -12.34 -45.74 32.56
N ASP A 218 -12.40 -45.50 33.87
CA ASP A 218 -12.08 -44.22 34.50
C ASP A 218 -10.60 -43.85 34.35
N LEU A 219 -9.71 -44.83 34.55
CA LEU A 219 -8.27 -44.64 34.37
C LEU A 219 -7.93 -44.30 32.91
N GLU A 220 -8.51 -45.02 31.95
CA GLU A 220 -8.29 -44.77 30.53
C GLU A 220 -8.89 -43.43 30.07
N ALA A 221 -10.03 -43.02 30.64
CA ALA A 221 -10.62 -41.70 30.39
C ALA A 221 -9.69 -40.57 30.88
N ALA A 222 -9.11 -40.70 32.08
CA ALA A 222 -8.17 -39.71 32.62
C ALA A 222 -6.86 -39.64 31.81
N ARG A 223 -6.28 -40.80 31.46
CA ARG A 223 -5.10 -40.90 30.59
C ARG A 223 -5.35 -40.25 29.23
N SER A 224 -6.50 -40.54 28.61
CA SER A 224 -6.89 -39.94 27.34
C SER A 224 -7.03 -38.41 27.45
N ALA A 225 -7.67 -37.91 28.51
CA ALA A 225 -7.80 -36.48 28.75
C ALA A 225 -6.42 -35.79 28.90
N THR A 226 -5.50 -36.36 29.67
CA THR A 226 -4.13 -35.86 29.81
C THR A 226 -3.38 -35.86 28.47
N ALA A 227 -3.45 -36.97 27.71
CA ALA A 227 -2.78 -37.10 26.42
C ALA A 227 -3.30 -36.08 25.39
N ASN A 228 -4.62 -35.88 25.32
CA ASN A 228 -5.24 -34.89 24.45
C ASN A 228 -4.79 -33.46 24.81
N ALA A 229 -4.75 -33.11 26.10
CA ALA A 229 -4.27 -31.79 26.53
C ALA A 229 -2.78 -31.57 26.22
N GLN A 230 -1.96 -32.62 26.26
CA GLN A 230 -0.55 -32.55 25.82
C GLN A 230 -0.44 -32.33 24.31
N SER A 231 -1.30 -32.97 23.52
CA SER A 231 -1.40 -32.72 22.07
C SER A 231 -1.78 -31.28 21.77
N ASP A 232 -2.81 -30.74 22.45
CA ASP A 232 -3.24 -29.34 22.30
C ASP A 232 -2.08 -28.34 22.57
N LEU A 233 -1.28 -28.60 23.61
CA LEU A 233 -0.11 -27.77 23.93
C LEU A 233 0.99 -27.87 22.85
N ALA A 234 1.21 -29.05 22.29
CA ALA A 234 2.17 -29.26 21.20
C ALA A 234 1.75 -28.45 19.96
N ASP A 235 0.49 -28.54 19.55
CA ASP A 235 -0.07 -27.76 18.45
C ASP A 235 0.05 -26.26 18.70
N ARG A 236 -0.24 -25.81 19.93
CA ARG A 236 -0.11 -24.40 20.28
C ARG A 236 1.34 -23.92 20.29
N THR A 237 2.28 -24.80 20.64
CA THR A 237 3.73 -24.50 20.55
C THR A 237 4.15 -24.30 19.10
N VAL A 238 3.66 -25.13 18.17
CA VAL A 238 3.92 -24.96 16.73
C VAL A 238 3.41 -23.60 16.23
N GLN A 239 2.19 -23.19 16.63
CA GLN A 239 1.62 -21.90 16.25
C GLN A 239 2.44 -20.72 16.78
N ILE A 240 2.89 -20.78 18.03
CA ILE A 240 3.76 -19.75 18.63
C ILE A 240 5.06 -19.63 17.84
N ASP A 241 5.71 -20.77 17.56
CA ASP A 241 7.00 -20.79 16.87
C ASP A 241 6.90 -20.30 15.42
N GLN A 242 5.83 -20.66 14.71
CA GLN A 242 5.56 -20.16 13.36
C GLN A 242 5.37 -18.63 13.37
N LEU A 243 4.58 -18.11 14.31
CA LEU A 243 4.34 -16.67 14.41
C LEU A 243 5.61 -15.89 14.80
N LYS A 244 6.43 -16.43 15.72
CA LYS A 244 7.74 -15.85 16.07
C LYS A 244 8.64 -15.73 14.86
N ARG A 245 8.74 -16.80 14.05
CA ARG A 245 9.52 -16.79 12.80
C ARG A 245 8.97 -15.75 11.81
N GLN A 246 7.65 -15.68 11.62
CA GLN A 246 7.02 -14.67 10.75
C GLN A 246 7.34 -13.24 11.19
N MET A 247 7.28 -12.96 12.50
CA MET A 247 7.62 -11.64 13.06
C MET A 247 9.09 -11.29 12.88
N GLN A 248 9.99 -12.27 12.96
CA GLN A 248 11.42 -12.07 12.68
C GLN A 248 11.69 -11.78 11.20
N VAL A 249 11.02 -12.49 10.28
CA VAL A 249 11.10 -12.19 8.83
C VAL A 249 10.61 -10.78 8.55
N ALA A 250 9.49 -10.36 9.16
CA ALA A 250 8.96 -9.00 9.02
C ALA A 250 9.96 -7.93 9.50
N ALA A 251 10.76 -8.23 10.52
CA ALA A 251 11.85 -7.39 11.01
C ALA A 251 13.19 -7.62 10.29
N SER A 252 13.20 -8.42 9.21
CA SER A 252 14.40 -8.78 8.43
C SER A 252 15.52 -9.40 9.25
N GLN A 253 15.13 -10.23 10.22
CA GLN A 253 16.00 -11.04 11.06
C GLN A 253 15.95 -12.50 10.61
N MET A 254 17.05 -13.24 10.82
CA MET A 254 17.08 -14.68 10.57
C MET A 254 16.10 -15.41 11.51
N PRO A 255 15.17 -16.23 10.97
CA PRO A 255 14.17 -16.91 11.77
C PRO A 255 14.79 -17.89 12.78
N ASN A 256 14.35 -17.83 14.01
CA ASN A 256 14.66 -18.76 15.09
C ASN A 256 13.48 -18.78 16.09
N THR A 257 13.65 -19.40 17.26
CA THR A 257 12.62 -19.44 18.31
C THR A 257 12.91 -18.48 19.47
N HIS A 258 14.05 -17.79 19.45
CA HIS A 258 14.48 -16.84 20.46
C HIS A 258 13.86 -15.45 20.22
N PHE A 259 12.56 -15.35 20.47
CA PHE A 259 11.84 -14.09 20.49
C PHE A 259 11.16 -13.91 21.85
N LYS A 260 11.59 -12.90 22.62
CA LYS A 260 11.03 -12.59 23.93
C LYS A 260 9.87 -11.61 23.80
N THR A 261 8.72 -12.01 24.31
CA THR A 261 7.48 -11.25 24.32
C THR A 261 7.19 -10.67 25.70
N GLY A 262 6.09 -9.92 25.83
CA GLY A 262 5.43 -9.68 27.11
C GLY A 262 4.46 -10.81 27.46
N SER A 263 4.22 -11.04 28.76
CA SER A 263 3.24 -12.05 29.24
C SER A 263 1.79 -11.56 29.24
N LEU A 264 1.56 -10.27 28.94
CA LEU A 264 0.27 -9.62 29.03
C LEU A 264 -0.24 -9.30 27.62
N LEU A 265 -1.51 -9.66 27.37
CA LEU A 265 -2.23 -9.20 26.18
C LEU A 265 -2.28 -7.66 26.22
N PRO A 266 -1.77 -6.95 25.20
CA PRO A 266 -1.74 -5.49 25.23
C PRO A 266 -3.16 -4.93 25.16
N ASN A 267 -3.41 -3.85 25.89
CA ASN A 267 -4.65 -3.10 25.77
C ASN A 267 -4.52 -2.09 24.63
N VAL A 268 -5.14 -2.39 23.49
CA VAL A 268 -5.27 -1.47 22.36
C VAL A 268 -6.50 -0.60 22.58
N LYS A 269 -6.32 0.72 22.68
CA LYS A 269 -7.41 1.68 22.85
C LYS A 269 -8.27 1.76 21.59
N LEU A 270 -9.57 2.00 21.76
CA LEU A 270 -10.45 2.32 20.64
C LEU A 270 -10.04 3.70 20.08
N PRO A 271 -9.79 3.84 18.76
CA PRO A 271 -9.58 5.15 18.15
C PRO A 271 -10.80 6.05 18.38
N LYS A 272 -10.57 7.27 18.89
CA LYS A 272 -11.61 8.29 19.13
C LYS A 272 -11.63 9.32 17.99
N GLY A 273 -12.78 9.94 17.76
CA GLY A 273 -12.88 11.20 17.00
C GLY A 273 -13.00 11.09 15.48
N ALA A 274 -13.25 9.89 14.94
CA ALA A 274 -13.37 9.69 13.50
C ALA A 274 -14.85 9.66 13.08
N MET A 275 -15.37 10.77 12.56
CA MET A 275 -16.52 10.68 11.67
C MET A 275 -16.06 10.02 10.37
N PRO A 276 -16.74 9.00 9.85
CA PRO A 276 -16.28 8.26 8.67
C PRO A 276 -15.94 9.16 7.47
N ALA A 277 -16.76 10.17 7.15
CA ALA A 277 -16.52 11.09 6.03
C ALA A 277 -15.24 11.93 6.16
N THR A 278 -14.96 12.54 7.31
CA THR A 278 -13.75 13.38 7.50
C THR A 278 -12.47 12.56 7.57
N THR A 279 -12.61 11.27 7.80
CA THR A 279 -11.51 10.37 8.14
C THR A 279 -10.99 9.62 6.91
N LEU A 280 -11.88 9.27 5.98
CA LEU A 280 -11.51 8.67 4.70
C LEU A 280 -10.58 9.57 3.87
N GLY A 281 -10.77 10.89 3.91
CA GLY A 281 -9.90 11.84 3.18
C GLY A 281 -8.43 11.86 3.66
N ARG A 282 -8.11 11.18 4.78
CA ARG A 282 -6.74 11.06 5.31
C ARG A 282 -6.07 9.75 4.93
N ARG A 283 -6.81 8.81 4.31
CA ARG A 283 -6.30 7.48 3.96
C ARG A 283 -5.26 7.56 2.84
N PRO A 284 -4.01 7.14 3.08
CA PRO A 284 -2.97 7.23 2.06
C PRO A 284 -3.25 6.37 0.82
N ASP A 285 -3.88 5.19 0.97
CA ASP A 285 -4.25 4.34 -0.16
C ASP A 285 -5.29 5.01 -1.08
N LEU A 286 -6.25 5.74 -0.49
CA LEU A 286 -7.25 6.50 -1.24
C LEU A 286 -6.63 7.71 -1.96
N LEU A 287 -5.74 8.44 -1.27
CA LEU A 287 -4.99 9.56 -1.86
C LEU A 287 -4.09 9.08 -3.01
N ALA A 288 -3.41 7.94 -2.85
CA ALA A 288 -2.59 7.36 -3.92
C ALA A 288 -3.44 6.96 -5.13
N ALA A 289 -4.62 6.39 -4.93
CA ALA A 289 -5.53 6.04 -6.02
C ALA A 289 -6.05 7.28 -6.76
N TYR A 290 -6.36 8.35 -6.02
CA TYR A 290 -6.76 9.65 -6.61
C TYR A 290 -5.64 10.25 -7.45
N GLU A 291 -4.43 10.36 -6.91
CA GLU A 291 -3.28 10.94 -7.60
C GLU A 291 -2.94 10.17 -8.90
N ARG A 292 -3.10 8.83 -8.91
CA ARG A 292 -2.96 8.03 -10.14
C ARG A 292 -4.03 8.33 -11.18
N ALA A 293 -5.30 8.46 -10.78
CA ALA A 293 -6.38 8.80 -11.70
C ALA A 293 -6.18 10.20 -12.29
N ALA A 294 -5.78 11.17 -11.47
CA ALA A 294 -5.43 12.52 -11.90
C ALA A 294 -4.20 12.55 -12.82
N ALA A 295 -3.19 11.70 -12.57
CA ALA A 295 -2.04 11.55 -13.46
C ALA A 295 -2.46 11.05 -14.85
N ALA A 296 -3.32 10.03 -14.92
CA ALA A 296 -3.81 9.51 -16.21
C ALA A 296 -4.69 10.51 -16.96
N ASP A 297 -5.46 11.35 -16.27
CA ASP A 297 -6.18 12.46 -16.91
C ASP A 297 -5.24 13.46 -17.59
N LEU A 298 -4.11 13.79 -16.95
CA LEU A 298 -3.09 14.65 -17.55
C LEU A 298 -2.40 13.96 -18.73
N GLN A 299 -2.13 12.65 -18.61
CA GLN A 299 -1.57 11.87 -19.71
C GLN A 299 -2.51 11.81 -20.91
N HIS A 300 -3.83 11.67 -20.68
CA HIS A 300 -4.83 11.74 -21.73
C HIS A 300 -4.83 13.12 -22.42
N LYS A 301 -4.80 14.22 -21.66
CA LYS A 301 -4.69 15.57 -22.23
C LYS A 301 -3.42 15.73 -23.08
N ALA A 302 -2.29 15.24 -22.60
CA ALA A 302 -1.04 15.26 -23.36
C ALA A 302 -1.15 14.44 -24.66
N SER A 303 -1.72 13.23 -24.61
CA SER A 303 -1.93 12.38 -25.79
C SER A 303 -2.91 12.99 -26.79
N TYR A 304 -3.93 13.71 -26.34
CA TYR A 304 -4.80 14.47 -27.23
C TYR A 304 -4.04 15.61 -27.92
N LYS A 305 -3.16 16.31 -27.18
CA LYS A 305 -2.32 17.39 -27.73
C LYS A 305 -1.24 16.90 -28.70
N ASP A 306 -0.92 15.60 -28.75
CA ASP A 306 -0.08 15.02 -29.82
C ASP A 306 -0.72 15.14 -31.22
N LEU A 307 -2.03 15.39 -31.30
CA LEU A 307 -2.74 15.67 -32.56
C LEU A 307 -2.47 17.08 -33.09
N LEU A 308 -1.95 17.98 -32.26
CA LEU A 308 -1.69 19.37 -32.61
C LEU A 308 -0.30 19.55 -33.25
N PRO A 309 -0.10 20.59 -34.08
CA PRO A 309 1.21 20.89 -34.64
C PRO A 309 2.28 21.09 -33.57
N THR A 310 3.47 20.54 -33.76
CA THR A 310 4.62 20.72 -32.86
C THR A 310 5.56 21.79 -33.42
N PHE A 311 5.94 22.76 -32.57
CA PHE A 311 6.92 23.79 -32.90
C PHE A 311 8.28 23.42 -32.29
N SER A 312 9.29 23.26 -33.16
CA SER A 312 10.64 22.89 -32.76
C SER A 312 11.64 23.95 -33.18
N VAL A 313 12.59 24.25 -32.31
CA VAL A 313 13.73 25.13 -32.57
C VAL A 313 14.99 24.29 -32.54
N ASN A 314 15.75 24.33 -33.63
CA ASN A 314 17.01 23.62 -33.76
C ASN A 314 18.12 24.63 -34.08
N PHE A 315 19.13 24.68 -33.23
CA PHE A 315 20.36 25.41 -33.47
C PHE A 315 21.50 24.41 -33.66
N THR A 316 22.26 24.54 -34.74
CA THR A 316 23.43 23.71 -35.02
C THR A 316 24.62 24.62 -35.29
N ALA A 317 25.74 24.38 -34.61
CA ALA A 317 27.04 24.92 -34.94
C ALA A 317 27.97 23.76 -35.31
N SER A 318 28.49 23.75 -36.54
CA SER A 318 29.29 22.64 -37.06
C SER A 318 30.58 23.14 -37.69
N ASP A 319 31.64 22.36 -37.55
CA ASP A 319 32.90 22.55 -38.26
C ASP A 319 33.33 21.22 -38.89
N GLN A 320 33.85 21.28 -40.12
CA GLN A 320 34.25 20.10 -40.88
C GLN A 320 35.46 20.43 -41.76
N SER A 321 36.47 19.56 -41.71
CA SER A 321 37.71 19.74 -42.46
C SER A 321 38.29 18.42 -42.98
N ALA A 322 39.22 18.50 -43.93
CA ALA A 322 39.96 17.37 -44.49
C ALA A 322 41.08 16.85 -43.56
N SER A 323 41.48 17.65 -42.57
CA SER A 323 42.50 17.28 -41.58
C SER A 323 42.17 17.84 -40.18
N LEU A 324 42.68 17.19 -39.13
CA LEU A 324 42.48 17.61 -37.73
C LEU A 324 43.16 18.96 -37.43
N ALA A 325 44.31 19.23 -38.06
CA ALA A 325 45.04 20.48 -37.90
C ALA A 325 44.25 21.67 -38.46
N ASP A 326 43.58 21.48 -39.60
CA ASP A 326 42.76 22.52 -40.22
C ASP A 326 41.46 22.78 -39.45
N LEU A 327 40.89 21.75 -38.81
CA LEU A 327 39.69 21.88 -37.97
C LEU A 327 39.94 22.73 -36.70
N LEU A 328 41.15 22.67 -36.12
CA LEU A 328 41.48 23.48 -34.93
C LEU A 328 41.76 24.96 -35.26
N ASN A 329 41.93 25.29 -36.54
CA ASN A 329 42.24 26.64 -37.03
C ASN A 329 41.03 27.34 -37.69
N GLY A 330 39.91 26.62 -37.90
CA GLY A 330 38.68 27.11 -38.49
C GLY A 330 37.72 27.81 -37.51
N GLY A 331 36.68 28.45 -38.04
CA GLY A 331 35.57 29.00 -37.26
C GLY A 331 34.26 28.27 -37.60
N PRO A 332 33.41 27.91 -36.62
CA PRO A 332 32.25 27.06 -36.86
C PRO A 332 31.18 27.77 -37.69
N ALA A 333 30.62 27.08 -38.68
CA ALA A 333 29.40 27.50 -39.36
C ALA A 333 28.19 27.26 -38.44
N TRP A 334 27.20 28.16 -38.45
CA TRP A 334 26.01 28.02 -37.60
C TRP A 334 24.71 28.20 -38.36
N ARG A 335 23.64 27.56 -37.87
CA ARG A 335 22.28 27.61 -38.42
C ARG A 335 21.25 27.54 -37.30
N LEU A 336 20.26 28.44 -37.34
CA LEU A 336 19.07 28.41 -36.48
C LEU A 336 17.84 28.14 -37.36
N LEU A 337 17.10 27.08 -37.05
CA LEU A 337 15.89 26.68 -37.76
C LEU A 337 14.73 26.51 -36.79
N GLY A 338 13.68 27.32 -36.97
CA GLY A 338 12.35 27.04 -36.41
C GLY A 338 11.54 26.22 -37.40
N SER A 339 10.87 25.16 -36.94
CA SER A 339 9.96 24.34 -37.74
C SER A 339 8.64 24.16 -37.03
N LEU A 340 7.55 24.23 -37.81
CA LEU A 340 6.21 23.85 -37.35
C LEU A 340 5.80 22.63 -38.17
N SER A 341 5.59 21.51 -37.50
CA SER A 341 5.24 20.24 -38.16
C SER A 341 3.98 19.66 -37.57
N ALA A 342 3.08 19.20 -38.42
CA ALA A 342 1.83 18.58 -38.02
C ALA A 342 1.68 17.24 -38.74
N PRO A 343 1.26 16.17 -38.05
CA PRO A 343 0.95 14.91 -38.71
C PRO A 343 -0.35 15.03 -39.49
N ILE A 344 -0.29 14.80 -40.81
CA ILE A 344 -1.47 14.86 -41.68
C ILE A 344 -2.07 13.47 -41.89
N LEU A 345 -1.22 12.47 -42.14
CA LEU A 345 -1.61 11.07 -42.35
C LEU A 345 -0.73 10.17 -41.47
N ASP A 346 -1.34 9.52 -40.49
CA ASP A 346 -0.67 8.57 -39.59
C ASP A 346 -1.48 7.28 -39.37
N GLY A 347 -2.44 7.01 -40.25
CA GLY A 347 -3.36 5.88 -40.11
C GLY A 347 -4.32 5.99 -38.90
N GLY A 348 -4.45 7.18 -38.29
CA GLY A 348 -5.25 7.39 -37.09
C GLY A 348 -4.55 6.96 -35.80
N ASN A 349 -3.25 6.63 -35.85
CA ASN A 349 -2.50 6.09 -34.72
C ASN A 349 -2.57 7.02 -33.49
N ARG A 350 -2.30 8.33 -33.65
CA ARG A 350 -2.35 9.28 -32.52
C ARG A 350 -3.76 9.42 -31.93
N ARG A 351 -4.79 9.36 -32.77
CA ARG A 351 -6.19 9.41 -32.30
C ARG A 351 -6.53 8.17 -31.47
N LEU A 352 -6.05 7.00 -31.89
CA LEU A 352 -6.20 5.77 -31.14
C LEU A 352 -5.38 5.79 -29.84
N THR A 353 -4.16 6.34 -29.83
CA THR A 353 -3.37 6.55 -28.60
C THR A 353 -4.10 7.46 -27.60
N ALA A 354 -4.67 8.58 -28.06
CA ALA A 354 -5.45 9.45 -27.21
C ALA A 354 -6.70 8.75 -26.64
N LYS A 355 -7.39 7.96 -27.47
CA LYS A 355 -8.55 7.16 -27.03
C LYS A 355 -8.15 6.07 -26.02
N GLN A 356 -6.99 5.43 -26.19
CA GLN A 356 -6.45 4.49 -25.20
C GLN A 356 -6.18 5.19 -23.87
N ALA A 357 -5.58 6.37 -23.89
CA ALA A 357 -5.33 7.15 -22.69
C ALA A 357 -6.63 7.60 -21.98
N ASP A 358 -7.70 7.94 -22.73
CA ASP A 358 -9.03 8.21 -22.15
C ASP A 358 -9.59 6.98 -21.41
N LEU A 359 -9.49 5.80 -22.02
CA LEU A 359 -9.95 4.54 -21.42
C LEU A 359 -9.12 4.17 -20.18
N ASP A 360 -7.80 4.40 -20.21
CA ASP A 360 -6.92 4.18 -19.06
C ASP A 360 -7.25 5.14 -17.90
N ALA A 361 -7.51 6.41 -18.20
CA ALA A 361 -7.96 7.39 -17.20
C ALA A 361 -9.30 6.96 -16.56
N ALA A 362 -10.28 6.58 -17.38
CA ALA A 362 -11.56 6.07 -16.89
C ALA A 362 -11.40 4.82 -16.01
N ARG A 363 -10.52 3.89 -16.41
CA ARG A 363 -10.18 2.70 -15.61
C ARG A 363 -9.60 3.08 -14.25
N LEU A 364 -8.70 4.06 -14.18
CA LEU A 364 -8.11 4.48 -12.90
C LEU A 364 -9.11 5.20 -12.00
N TRP A 365 -10.04 5.98 -12.55
CA TRP A 365 -11.16 6.53 -11.78
C TRP A 365 -12.08 5.45 -11.21
N LEU A 366 -12.34 4.38 -11.96
CA LEU A 366 -13.07 3.21 -11.44
C LEU A 366 -12.27 2.48 -10.36
N SER A 367 -10.94 2.39 -10.50
CA SER A 367 -10.08 1.85 -9.45
C SER A 367 -10.15 2.69 -8.18
N TYR A 368 -10.13 4.03 -8.30
CA TYR A 368 -10.32 4.94 -7.17
C TYR A 368 -11.69 4.73 -6.50
N ARG A 369 -12.77 4.60 -7.28
CA ARG A 369 -14.10 4.27 -6.77
C ARG A 369 -14.10 2.96 -5.98
N GLN A 370 -13.44 1.92 -6.49
CA GLN A 370 -13.34 0.64 -5.80
C GLN A 370 -12.57 0.78 -4.46
N THR A 371 -11.44 1.51 -4.45
CA THR A 371 -10.68 1.79 -3.22
C THR A 371 -11.54 2.54 -2.20
N LEU A 372 -12.32 3.53 -2.63
CA LEU A 372 -13.25 4.27 -1.78
C LEU A 372 -14.32 3.35 -1.16
N LEU A 373 -14.95 2.49 -1.97
CA LEU A 373 -15.96 1.55 -1.51
C LEU A 373 -15.40 0.52 -0.52
N THR A 374 -14.21 -0.01 -0.80
CA THR A 374 -13.49 -0.89 0.14
C THR A 374 -13.19 -0.17 1.45
N ALA A 375 -12.72 1.07 1.38
CA ALA A 375 -12.42 1.87 2.57
C ALA A 375 -13.67 2.14 3.43
N VAL A 376 -14.81 2.40 2.80
CA VAL A 376 -16.11 2.53 3.48
C VAL A 376 -16.49 1.22 4.17
N MET A 377 -16.41 0.10 3.44
CA MET A 377 -16.73 -1.23 3.96
C MET A 377 -15.86 -1.59 5.17
N GLU A 378 -14.56 -1.29 5.14
CA GLU A 378 -13.63 -1.54 6.25
C GLU A 378 -14.01 -0.77 7.52
N VAL A 379 -14.42 0.50 7.38
CA VAL A 379 -14.86 1.33 8.52
C VAL A 379 -16.15 0.77 9.11
N GLU A 380 -17.16 0.51 8.29
CA GLU A 380 -18.46 -0.02 8.74
C GLU A 380 -18.31 -1.38 9.43
N ASN A 381 -17.55 -2.30 8.81
CA ASN A 381 -17.25 -3.61 9.41
C ASN A 381 -16.51 -3.45 10.74
N GLY A 382 -15.51 -2.57 10.82
CA GLY A 382 -14.74 -2.35 12.06
C GLY A 382 -15.58 -1.79 13.21
N LEU A 383 -16.50 -0.86 12.92
CA LEU A 383 -17.42 -0.28 13.89
C LEU A 383 -18.46 -1.30 14.38
N GLN A 384 -19.07 -2.04 13.46
CA GLN A 384 -20.01 -3.11 13.79
C GLN A 384 -19.33 -4.21 14.63
N ASN A 385 -18.12 -4.62 14.22
CA ASN A 385 -17.32 -5.62 14.92
C ASN A 385 -16.95 -5.17 16.34
N GLU A 386 -16.53 -3.92 16.58
CA GLU A 386 -16.23 -3.47 17.96
C GLU A 386 -17.45 -3.63 18.87
N THR A 387 -18.64 -3.27 18.36
CA THR A 387 -19.90 -3.38 19.11
C THR A 387 -20.23 -4.84 19.43
N ILE A 388 -20.18 -5.71 18.42
CA ILE A 388 -20.50 -7.14 18.58
C ILE A 388 -19.45 -7.85 19.46
N LEU A 389 -18.16 -7.63 19.21
CA LEU A 389 -17.06 -8.25 19.97
C LEU A 389 -17.11 -7.84 21.45
N ARG A 390 -17.42 -6.58 21.76
CA ARG A 390 -17.61 -6.11 23.14
C ARG A 390 -18.76 -6.84 23.84
N LYS A 391 -19.91 -7.01 23.17
CA LYS A 391 -21.07 -7.74 23.72
C LYS A 391 -20.73 -9.22 23.94
N ARG A 392 -20.06 -9.85 22.98
CA ARG A 392 -19.60 -11.24 23.07
C ARG A 392 -18.62 -11.44 24.22
N GLU A 393 -17.68 -10.51 24.42
CA GLU A 393 -16.74 -10.55 25.55
C GLU A 393 -17.48 -10.59 26.90
N GLN A 394 -18.52 -9.76 27.07
CA GLN A 394 -19.34 -9.76 28.30
C GLN A 394 -20.12 -11.07 28.49
N ILE A 395 -20.66 -11.66 27.41
CA ILE A 395 -21.37 -12.95 27.47
C ILE A 395 -20.41 -14.08 27.84
N LEU A 396 -19.26 -14.17 27.16
CA LEU A 396 -18.27 -15.21 27.41
C LEU A 396 -17.62 -15.08 28.79
N THR A 397 -17.48 -13.87 29.30
CA THR A 397 -17.00 -13.66 30.69
C THR A 397 -18.00 -14.20 31.71
N ARG A 398 -19.32 -14.02 31.48
CA ARG A 398 -20.35 -14.64 32.35
C ARG A 398 -20.37 -16.15 32.22
N ALA A 399 -20.27 -16.69 31.00
CA ALA A 399 -20.17 -18.13 30.78
C ALA A 399 -18.97 -18.73 31.51
N LEU A 400 -17.80 -18.08 31.44
CA LEU A 400 -16.62 -18.48 32.20
C LEU A 400 -16.89 -18.54 33.70
N ASN A 401 -17.51 -17.52 34.30
CA ASN A 401 -17.81 -17.52 35.72
C ASN A 401 -18.74 -18.69 36.12
N HIS A 402 -19.76 -19.00 35.32
CA HIS A 402 -20.65 -20.13 35.57
C HIS A 402 -19.97 -21.48 35.38
N SER A 403 -19.22 -21.68 34.29
CA SER A 403 -18.49 -22.93 34.07
C SER A 403 -17.43 -23.18 35.14
N GLN A 404 -16.78 -22.11 35.62
CA GLN A 404 -15.82 -22.19 36.72
C GLN A 404 -16.49 -22.64 38.03
N SER A 405 -17.60 -22.00 38.40
CA SER A 405 -18.37 -22.38 39.60
C SER A 405 -18.90 -23.82 39.51
N ASN A 406 -19.32 -24.24 38.30
CA ASN A 406 -19.79 -25.61 38.06
C ASN A 406 -18.67 -26.63 38.24
N TYR A 407 -17.49 -26.37 37.66
CA TYR A 407 -16.30 -27.20 37.85
C TYR A 407 -15.94 -27.34 39.34
N GLU A 408 -15.90 -26.25 40.10
CA GLU A 408 -15.61 -26.29 41.54
C GLU A 408 -16.66 -27.08 42.35
N GLN A 409 -17.93 -27.08 41.91
CA GLN A 409 -18.98 -27.88 42.53
C GLN A 409 -18.80 -29.38 42.23
N TYR A 410 -18.55 -29.74 40.97
CA TYR A 410 -18.29 -31.13 40.59
C TYR A 410 -17.00 -31.68 41.20
N GLU A 411 -15.98 -30.83 41.38
CA GLU A 411 -14.75 -31.21 42.08
C GLU A 411 -15.05 -31.59 43.53
N ARG A 412 -15.84 -30.79 44.25
CA ARG A 412 -16.28 -31.12 45.62
C ARG A 412 -17.10 -32.41 45.66
N ARG A 413 -18.11 -32.52 44.78
CA ARG A 413 -18.96 -33.72 44.72
C ARG A 413 -18.17 -34.99 44.42
N TYR A 414 -17.14 -34.91 43.58
CA TYR A 414 -16.28 -36.05 43.27
C TYR A 414 -15.46 -36.47 44.49
N ARG A 415 -14.89 -35.51 45.23
CA ARG A 415 -14.19 -35.77 46.49
C ARG A 415 -15.10 -36.41 47.55
N ASP A 416 -16.39 -36.06 47.55
CA ASP A 416 -17.40 -36.63 48.46
C ASP A 416 -18.00 -37.96 47.95
N GLY A 417 -17.58 -38.46 46.77
CA GLY A 417 -18.11 -39.70 46.17
C GLY A 417 -19.52 -39.58 45.59
N LEU A 418 -20.00 -38.36 45.32
CA LEU A 418 -21.37 -38.04 44.87
C LEU A 418 -21.52 -37.84 43.35
N THR A 419 -20.46 -38.06 42.57
CA THR A 419 -20.44 -37.98 41.11
C THR A 419 -19.29 -38.83 40.56
N ASP A 420 -19.40 -39.31 39.32
CA ASP A 420 -18.31 -40.01 38.63
C ASP A 420 -17.25 -39.05 38.08
N ILE A 421 -16.09 -39.61 37.72
CA ILE A 421 -14.96 -38.86 37.19
C ILE A 421 -15.21 -38.28 35.81
N VAL A 422 -15.95 -38.98 34.94
CA VAL A 422 -16.23 -38.52 33.57
C VAL A 422 -16.99 -37.20 33.61
N THR A 423 -17.91 -37.06 34.57
CA THR A 423 -18.67 -35.84 34.83
C THR A 423 -17.76 -34.70 35.33
N LEU A 424 -16.81 -34.99 36.23
CA LEU A 424 -15.80 -34.01 36.67
C LEU A 424 -14.92 -33.54 35.49
N LEU A 425 -14.37 -34.48 34.71
CA LEU A 425 -13.53 -34.19 33.54
C LEU A 425 -14.30 -33.39 32.48
N SER A 426 -15.60 -33.65 32.31
CA SER A 426 -16.46 -32.84 31.44
C SER A 426 -16.61 -31.41 31.96
N ALA A 427 -16.89 -31.24 33.26
CA ALA A 427 -17.01 -29.90 33.86
C ALA A 427 -15.68 -29.10 33.77
N GLU A 428 -14.53 -29.77 33.96
CA GLU A 428 -13.21 -29.17 33.77
C GLU A 428 -12.97 -28.74 32.33
N ARG A 429 -13.30 -29.61 31.36
CA ARG A 429 -13.21 -29.31 29.93
C ARG A 429 -14.04 -28.09 29.56
N ASP A 430 -15.27 -27.97 30.08
CA ASP A 430 -16.16 -26.85 29.79
C ASP A 430 -15.64 -25.53 30.40
N ALA A 431 -15.16 -25.56 31.64
CA ALA A 431 -14.52 -24.41 32.28
C ALA A 431 -13.28 -23.95 31.51
N PHE A 432 -12.46 -24.91 31.06
CA PHE A 432 -11.28 -24.63 30.26
C PHE A 432 -11.62 -24.02 28.88
N ALA A 433 -12.59 -24.59 28.17
CA ALA A 433 -13.07 -24.06 26.90
C ALA A 433 -13.60 -22.62 27.06
N ALA A 434 -14.33 -22.33 28.14
CA ALA A 434 -14.79 -20.98 28.45
C ALA A 434 -13.63 -20.00 28.70
N ARG A 435 -12.56 -20.43 29.40
CA ARG A 435 -11.34 -19.61 29.60
C ARG A 435 -10.67 -19.28 28.26
N GLN A 436 -10.51 -20.27 27.38
CA GLN A 436 -9.93 -20.07 26.06
C GLN A 436 -10.78 -19.10 25.21
N ALA A 437 -12.11 -19.25 25.24
CA ALA A 437 -13.03 -18.37 24.51
C ALA A 437 -12.90 -16.89 24.93
N VAL A 438 -12.72 -16.62 26.23
CA VAL A 438 -12.48 -15.25 26.73
C VAL A 438 -11.13 -14.69 26.25
N VAL A 439 -10.08 -15.50 26.18
CA VAL A 439 -8.78 -15.04 25.63
C VAL A 439 -8.91 -14.71 24.14
N ASN A 440 -9.54 -15.59 23.38
CA ASN A 440 -9.73 -15.43 21.94
C ASN A 440 -10.55 -14.19 21.60
N ILE A 441 -11.71 -13.98 22.25
CA ILE A 441 -12.56 -12.81 21.96
C ILE A 441 -11.87 -11.49 22.31
N ARG A 442 -11.06 -11.47 23.38
CA ARG A 442 -10.25 -10.29 23.74
C ARG A 442 -9.17 -10.02 22.69
N SER A 443 -8.48 -11.05 22.21
CA SER A 443 -7.51 -10.93 21.12
C SER A 443 -8.17 -10.36 19.86
N SER A 444 -9.29 -10.93 19.42
CA SER A 444 -10.05 -10.45 18.24
C SER A 444 -10.47 -8.99 18.38
N ARG A 445 -10.89 -8.57 19.58
CA ARG A 445 -11.27 -7.18 19.83
C ARG A 445 -10.09 -6.21 19.74
N MET A 446 -8.92 -6.60 20.26
CA MET A 446 -7.72 -5.78 20.14
C MET A 446 -7.25 -5.68 18.68
N GLN A 447 -7.32 -6.77 17.91
CA GLN A 447 -7.01 -6.77 16.48
C GLN A 447 -7.97 -5.85 15.69
N ASN A 448 -9.28 -5.96 15.94
CA ASN A 448 -10.28 -5.08 15.31
C ASN A 448 -10.01 -3.58 15.56
N ARG A 449 -9.49 -3.21 16.73
CA ARG A 449 -9.15 -1.82 17.03
C ARG A 449 -7.93 -1.32 16.27
N VAL A 450 -6.97 -2.19 16.01
CA VAL A 450 -5.84 -1.90 15.12
C VAL A 450 -6.37 -1.66 13.70
N ASP A 451 -7.23 -2.55 13.21
CA ASP A 451 -7.81 -2.45 11.87
C ASP A 451 -8.66 -1.19 11.70
N LEU A 452 -9.49 -0.87 12.71
CA LEU A 452 -10.31 0.34 12.71
C LEU A 452 -9.46 1.62 12.68
N ALA A 453 -8.31 1.63 13.35
CA ALA A 453 -7.42 2.78 13.32
C ALA A 453 -6.81 3.02 11.92
N VAL A 454 -6.40 1.95 11.24
CA VAL A 454 -5.94 2.04 9.84
C VAL A 454 -7.08 2.44 8.90
N ALA A 455 -8.28 1.87 9.10
CA ALA A 455 -9.47 2.24 8.32
C ALA A 455 -9.82 3.72 8.48
N PHE A 456 -9.52 4.29 9.66
CA PHE A 456 -9.60 5.72 9.94
C PHE A 456 -8.40 6.54 9.44
N GLY A 457 -7.52 5.98 8.61
CA GLY A 457 -6.35 6.70 8.10
C GLY A 457 -5.42 7.22 9.21
N ILE A 458 -5.49 6.66 10.42
CA ILE A 458 -4.55 6.99 11.49
C ILE A 458 -3.21 6.36 11.10
N GLY A 459 -2.25 7.22 10.74
CA GLY A 459 -0.89 6.84 10.40
C GLY A 459 0.02 6.69 11.63
N LEU A 460 1.34 6.71 11.40
CA LEU A 460 2.36 6.77 12.44
C LEU A 460 2.71 8.19 12.84
#